data_AF-A0A494SYT1-F1
#
_entry.id   AF-A0A494SYT1-F1
#
_cell.length_a   1.000
_cell.length_b   1.000
_cell.length_c   1.000
_cell.angle_alpha   90.00
_cell.angle_beta   90.00
_cell.angle_gamma   90.00
#
_symmetry.space_group_name_H-M   'P 1'
#
loop_
_entity.id
_entity.type
_entity.pdbx_description
1 polymer ?
#
loop_
_entity_poly.entity_id
_entity_poly.type
_entity_poly.pdbx_seq_one_letter_code
_entity_poly.pdbx_strand_id
1 'polypeptide(L)' 'MTTEGRLLAHVRAHVNGVSPQSLTDAGYSTELVVELIEVGRLAETPSGRIRYVHTDPLDELETR' A
#
# COMPACT_ATOMS: atom_id res chain seq x y z
N MET A 1 10.39 13.75 -0.71
CA MET A 1 9.58 12.51 -0.63
C MET A 1 8.14 12.93 -0.39
N THR A 2 7.21 12.52 -1.26
CA THR A 2 5.77 12.87 -1.15
C THR A 2 5.09 12.06 -0.04
N THR A 3 3.94 12.52 0.45
CA THR A 3 3.13 11.80 1.45
C THR A 3 2.75 10.40 0.96
N GLU A 4 2.35 10.29 -0.32
CA GLU A 4 2.09 9.02 -1.00
C GLU A 4 3.31 8.09 -0.96
N GLY A 5 4.50 8.57 -1.34
CA GLY A 5 5.72 7.76 -1.35
C GLY A 5 6.09 7.24 0.04
N ARG A 6 5.83 8.02 1.10
CA ARG A 6 6.02 7.59 2.49
C ARG A 6 5.01 6.50 2.88
N LEU A 7 3.73 6.67 2.53
CA LEU A 7 2.68 5.69 2.79
C LEU A 7 3.01 4.35 2.13
N LEU A 8 3.37 4.36 0.85
CA LEU A 8 3.70 3.14 0.11
C LEU A 8 4.93 2.44 0.68
N ALA A 9 5.98 3.18 1.04
CA ALA A 9 7.15 2.62 1.70
C ALA A 9 6.79 2.01 3.07
N HIS A 10 5.93 2.68 3.85
CA HIS A 10 5.48 2.22 5.15
C HIS A 10 4.69 0.90 5.03
N VAL A 11 3.72 0.83 4.12
CA VAL A 11 2.92 -0.39 3.90
C VAL A 11 3.77 -1.52 3.32
N ARG A 12 4.69 -1.22 2.38
CA ARG A 12 5.61 -2.20 1.79
C ARG A 12 6.52 -2.88 2.83
N ALA A 13 6.89 -2.17 3.89
CA ALA A 13 7.67 -2.74 4.99
C ALA A 13 6.90 -3.77 5.82
N HIS A 14 5.57 -3.87 5.68
CA HIS A 14 4.70 -4.75 6.46
C HIS A 14 4.07 -5.82 5.57
N VAL A 15 4.74 -6.97 5.43
CA VAL A 15 4.35 -8.08 4.54
C VAL A 15 2.92 -8.59 4.81
N ASN A 16 2.49 -8.59 6.08
CA ASN A 16 1.14 -9.03 6.49
C ASN A 16 0.06 -7.94 6.38
N GLY A 17 0.42 -6.76 5.85
CA GLY A 17 -0.44 -5.58 5.81
C GLY A 17 -0.52 -4.83 7.15
N VAL A 18 -0.94 -3.57 7.05
CA VAL A 18 -1.08 -2.61 8.14
C VAL A 18 -2.56 -2.37 8.42
N SER A 19 -2.96 -2.20 9.68
CA SER A 19 -4.36 -1.85 9.96
C SER A 19 -4.66 -0.41 9.49
N PRO A 20 -5.89 -0.12 9.04
CA PRO A 20 -6.28 1.24 8.68
C PRO A 20 -6.07 2.24 9.81
N GLN A 21 -6.36 1.83 11.05
CA GLN A 21 -6.16 2.67 12.23
C GLN A 21 -4.69 3.05 12.44
N SER A 22 -3.75 2.12 12.27
CA SER A 22 -2.32 2.45 12.39
C SER A 22 -1.83 3.40 11.29
N LEU A 23 -2.45 3.38 10.10
CA LEU A 23 -2.14 4.37 9.06
C LEU A 23 -2.62 5.77 9.45
N THR A 24 -3.84 5.87 10.01
CA THR A 24 -4.37 7.13 10.54
C THR A 24 -3.52 7.66 11.70
N ASP A 25 -3.13 6.79 12.64
CA ASP A 25 -2.27 7.14 13.78
C ASP A 25 -0.88 7.60 13.32
N ALA A 26 -0.39 7.08 12.20
CA ALA A 26 0.85 7.52 11.54
C ALA A 26 0.68 8.83 10.74
N GLY A 27 -0.52 9.41 10.69
CA GLY A 27 -0.82 10.67 10.03
C GLY A 27 -1.13 10.55 8.54
N TYR A 28 -1.42 9.36 8.03
CA TYR A 28 -1.87 9.19 6.65
C TYR A 28 -3.37 9.44 6.53
N SER A 29 -3.77 10.24 5.54
CA SER A 29 -5.19 10.49 5.27
C SER A 29 -5.89 9.22 4.78
N THR A 30 -7.07 8.94 5.32
CA THR A 30 -7.93 7.86 4.87
C THR A 30 -8.30 8.02 3.38
N GLU A 31 -8.51 9.25 2.91
CA GLU A 31 -8.82 9.53 1.51
C GLU A 31 -7.69 9.07 0.58
N LEU A 32 -6.44 9.35 0.94
CA LEU A 32 -5.26 8.92 0.18
C LEU A 32 -5.13 7.38 0.18
N VAL A 33 -5.44 6.72 1.30
CA VAL A 33 -5.43 5.25 1.37
C VAL A 33 -6.48 4.66 0.43
N VAL A 34 -7.69 5.21 0.41
CA VAL A 34 -8.78 4.79 -0.48
C VAL A 34 -8.41 5.01 -1.94
N GLU A 35 -7.91 6.20 -2.29
CA GLU A 35 -7.48 6.51 -3.66
C GLU A 35 -6.43 5.49 -4.16
N LEU A 36 -5.45 5.16 -3.32
CA LEU A 36 -4.41 4.18 -3.65
C LEU A 36 -4.94 2.74 -3.77
N ILE A 37 -6.03 2.40 -3.09
CA ILE A 37 -6.72 1.12 -3.27
C ILE A 37 -7.46 1.12 -4.61
N GLU A 38 -8.17 2.21 -4.93
CA GLU A 38 -8.92 2.36 -6.18
C GLU A 38 -8.02 2.30 -7.42
N VAL A 39 -6.83 2.92 -7.35
CA VAL A 39 -5.83 2.83 -8.44
C VAL A 39 -5.00 1.55 -8.39
N GLY A 40 -5.30 0.62 -7.49
CA GLY A 40 -4.69 -0.72 -7.43
C GLY A 40 -3.26 -0.76 -6.90
N ARG A 41 -2.77 0.30 -6.25
CA ARG A 41 -1.44 0.33 -5.61
C ARG A 41 -1.44 -0.29 -4.21
N LEU A 42 -2.58 -0.23 -3.53
CA LEU A 42 -2.85 -0.90 -2.26
C LEU A 42 -4.02 -1.86 -2.43
N ALA A 43 -4.15 -2.81 -1.52
CA ALA A 43 -5.31 -3.68 -1.44
C ALA A 43 -5.67 -3.96 0.01
N GLU A 44 -6.96 -4.12 0.27
CA GLU A 44 -7.45 -4.62 1.54
C GLU A 44 -7.43 -6.17 1.55
N THR A 45 -6.91 -6.76 2.61
CA THR A 45 -6.93 -8.21 2.84
C THR A 45 -8.29 -8.64 3.41
N PRO A 46 -8.62 -9.94 3.37
CA PRO A 46 -9.84 -10.45 4.02
C PRO A 46 -9.91 -10.18 5.54
N SER A 47 -8.76 -9.89 6.17
CA SER A 47 -8.66 -9.52 7.58
C SER A 47 -8.80 -8.02 7.84
N GLY A 48 -9.11 -7.22 6.82
CA GLY A 48 -9.26 -5.76 6.91
C GLY A 48 -7.93 -5.00 7.03
N ARG A 49 -6.82 -5.59 6.59
CA ARG A 49 -5.49 -4.95 6.59
C ARG A 49 -5.16 -4.42 5.20
N ILE A 50 -4.46 -3.30 5.15
CA ILE A 50 -3.99 -2.68 3.91
C ILE A 50 -2.59 -3.22 3.58
N ARG A 51 -2.43 -3.81 2.39
CA ARG A 51 -1.15 -4.31 1.89
C ARG A 51 -0.74 -3.60 0.61
N TYR A 52 0.56 -3.56 0.37
CA TYR A 52 1.13 -3.06 -0.88
C TYR A 52 0.86 -4.06 -2.00
N VAL A 53 0.38 -3.57 -3.14
CA VAL A 53 0.25 -4.35 -4.37
C VAL A 53 1.43 -3.96 -5.26
N HIS A 54 2.25 -4.95 -5.60
CA HIS A 54 3.31 -4.73 -6.57
C HIS A 54 2.69 -4.66 -7.97
N THR A 55 2.54 -3.45 -8.48
CA THR A 55 2.11 -3.18 -9.85
C THR A 55 3.32 -2.89 -10.73
N ASP A 56 4.19 -3.87 -10.90
CA ASP A 56 5.21 -3.80 -11.95
C ASP A 56 4.73 -4.58 -13.18
N PRO A 57 4.46 -3.92 -14.32
CA PRO A 57 4.27 -4.60 -15.60
C PRO A 57 5.60 -5.06 -16.25
N LEU A 58 6.76 -4.88 -15.59
CA LEU A 58 8.08 -5.13 -16.19
C LEU A 58 8.98 -6.13 -15.42
N ASP A 59 8.61 -6.57 -14.22
CA ASP A 59 9.48 -7.45 -13.40
C ASP A 59 9.37 -8.95 -13.76
N GLU A 60 8.47 -9.35 -14.68
CA GLU A 60 8.33 -10.75 -15.13
C GLU A 60 9.21 -11.12 -16.35
N LEU A 61 9.97 -10.18 -16.94
CA LEU A 61 10.73 -10.41 -18.18
C LEU A 61 12.24 -10.63 -18.03
N GLU A 62 12.82 -10.46 -16.83
CA GLU A 62 14.27 -10.65 -16.62
C GLU A 62 14.63 -11.95 -15.88
N THR A 63 13.70 -12.91 -15.79
CA THR A 63 14.01 -14.29 -15.31
C THR A 63 13.63 -15.33 -16.36
N ARG A 64 14.24 -15.25 -17.55
CA ARG A 64 14.20 -16.33 -18.55
C ARG A 64 15.58 -16.60 -19.14
#